data_AF-A0A7G9XPM3-F1
#
_entry.id   AF-A0A7G9XPM3-F1
#
_cell.length_a   1.000
_cell.length_b   1.000
_cell.length_c   1.000
_cell.angle_alpha   90.00
_cell.angle_beta   90.00
_cell.angle_gamma   90.00
#
_symmetry.space_group_name_H-M   'P 1'
#
loop_
_entity.id
_entity.type
_entity.pdbx_description
1 polymer ?
#
loop_
_entity_poly.entity_id
_entity_poly.type
_entity_poly.pdbx_seq_one_letter_code
_entity_poly.pdbx_strand_id
1 'polypeptide(L)'
;MTIAYDEHPDPEPEDLHRWTERGFTVAEARGWIDNGFLLGSAERWRGSGVYTPGDAYAWRTAGLSPYTVQPLLRAGMTPRDAVQWHELGYSHTEAAERHLAGERPRPRRWWRILLGHRPRKSDTLTGEQSATMRALLRSGVPVATGRAYLDAGWRDAATAVSWARTGLDPAQAAVCHSIGFTPSEASTLAEAGHDGFELLRQWWDAGIPRTEVPAWVVAGFTPDGARHARDAGTTAEHAAVLRALSGQSTPKPPEERN
;
A
#
# COMPACT_ATOMS: atom_id res chain seq x y z
N MET A 1 -9.46 -23.64 32.02
CA MET A 1 -8.72 -22.39 32.31
C MET A 1 -8.92 -21.50 31.12
N THR A 2 -9.97 -20.69 31.16
CA THR A 2 -10.44 -19.86 30.04
C THR A 2 -9.73 -18.52 30.16
N ILE A 3 -8.84 -18.21 29.22
CA ILE A 3 -8.19 -16.90 29.18
C ILE A 3 -9.24 -15.92 28.66
N ALA A 4 -9.78 -15.11 29.57
CA ALA A 4 -10.59 -13.96 29.23
C ALA A 4 -9.74 -13.04 28.35
N TYR A 5 -10.22 -12.78 27.14
CA TYR A 5 -9.70 -11.70 26.32
C TYR A 5 -9.98 -10.40 27.09
N ASP A 6 -8.92 -9.70 27.46
CA ASP A 6 -8.98 -8.35 27.97
C ASP A 6 -9.54 -7.49 26.82
N GLU A 7 -10.83 -7.17 26.91
CA GLU A 7 -11.49 -6.15 26.12
C GLU A 7 -10.76 -4.84 26.39
N HIS A 8 -9.75 -4.52 25.57
CA HIS A 8 -9.19 -3.17 25.55
C HIS A 8 -10.36 -2.23 25.27
N PRO A 9 -10.76 -1.37 26.22
CA PRO A 9 -11.84 -0.43 25.98
C PRO A 9 -11.43 0.44 24.81
N ASP A 10 -12.31 0.51 23.81
CA ASP A 10 -12.24 1.47 22.71
C ASP A 10 -11.91 2.84 23.34
N PRO A 11 -10.84 3.54 22.95
CA PRO A 11 -10.44 4.78 23.60
C PRO A 11 -11.65 5.73 23.59
N GLU A 12 -12.09 6.17 24.77
CA GLU A 12 -13.19 7.13 24.87
C GLU A 12 -12.92 8.29 23.91
N PRO A 13 -13.90 8.66 23.06
CA PRO A 13 -13.72 9.77 22.13
C PRO A 13 -13.28 11.01 22.91
N GLU A 14 -12.07 11.50 22.62
CA GLU A 14 -11.48 12.62 23.35
C GLU A 14 -12.43 13.83 23.32
N ASP A 15 -12.71 14.38 24.50
CA ASP A 15 -13.60 15.53 24.63
C ASP A 15 -13.07 16.72 23.79
N LEU A 16 -13.89 17.17 22.83
CA LEU A 16 -13.61 18.33 21.98
C LEU A 16 -13.26 19.59 22.79
N HIS A 17 -13.74 19.69 24.02
CA HIS A 17 -13.38 20.78 24.92
C HIS A 17 -11.86 20.85 25.14
N ARG A 18 -11.19 19.72 25.38
CA ARG A 18 -9.73 19.65 25.57
C ARG A 18 -8.96 20.13 24.34
N TRP A 19 -9.49 19.86 23.15
CA TRP A 19 -8.89 20.36 21.90
C TRP A 19 -8.98 21.87 21.79
N THR A 20 -10.13 22.44 22.15
CA THR A 20 -10.32 23.91 22.13
C THR A 20 -9.46 24.63 23.15
N GLU A 21 -9.24 24.05 24.34
CA GLU A 21 -8.31 24.60 25.34
C GLU A 21 -6.86 24.66 24.83
N ARG A 22 -6.48 23.77 23.91
CA ARG A 22 -5.16 23.76 23.26
C ARG A 22 -5.09 24.59 21.98
N GLY A 23 -6.11 25.41 21.70
CA GLY A 23 -6.13 26.32 20.56
C GLY A 23 -6.42 25.65 19.22
N PHE A 24 -7.08 24.50 19.21
CA PHE A 24 -7.71 23.97 18.01
C PHE A 24 -9.13 24.52 17.89
N THR A 25 -9.52 24.94 16.69
CA THR A 25 -10.95 25.14 16.42
C THR A 25 -11.66 23.79 16.42
N VAL A 26 -12.98 23.78 16.67
CA VAL A 26 -13.77 22.55 16.63
C VAL A 26 -13.67 21.84 15.28
N ALA A 27 -13.60 22.60 14.18
CA ALA A 27 -13.43 22.05 12.83
C ALA A 27 -12.07 21.37 12.65
N GLU A 28 -10.99 22.00 13.13
CA GLU A 28 -9.66 21.39 13.09
C GLU A 28 -9.60 20.14 13.97
N ALA A 29 -10.12 20.22 15.20
CA ALA A 29 -10.15 19.09 16.13
C ALA A 29 -10.83 17.88 15.50
N ARG A 30 -12.00 18.08 14.87
CA ARG A 30 -12.69 17.03 14.11
C ARG A 30 -11.81 16.48 12.98
N GLY A 31 -11.20 17.35 12.17
CA GLY A 31 -10.31 16.91 11.10
C GLY A 31 -9.13 16.05 11.58
N TRP A 32 -8.53 16.37 12.72
CA TRP A 32 -7.46 15.56 13.32
C TRP A 32 -7.99 14.22 13.85
N ILE A 33 -9.14 14.22 14.55
CA ILE A 33 -9.78 13.01 15.08
C ILE A 33 -10.19 12.08 13.94
N ASP A 34 -10.82 12.60 12.88
CA ASP A 34 -11.27 11.84 11.72
C ASP A 34 -10.09 11.20 10.95
N ASN A 35 -8.89 11.76 11.06
CA ASN A 35 -7.64 11.20 10.51
C ASN A 35 -6.89 10.28 11.50
N GLY A 36 -7.52 9.95 12.64
CA GLY A 36 -6.98 9.05 13.65
C GLY A 36 -5.80 9.64 14.42
N PHE A 37 -5.82 10.95 14.67
CA PHE A 37 -4.84 11.63 15.53
C PHE A 37 -5.45 11.99 16.88
N LEU A 38 -4.73 11.63 17.95
CA LEU A 38 -4.98 12.12 19.31
C LEU A 38 -4.47 13.55 19.49
N LEU A 39 -5.03 14.30 20.44
CA LEU A 39 -4.69 15.71 20.70
C LEU A 39 -3.18 15.94 20.84
N GLY A 40 -2.51 15.15 21.69
CA GLY A 40 -1.08 15.29 21.90
C GLY A 40 -0.24 14.97 20.66
N SER A 41 -0.75 14.17 19.72
CA SER A 41 -0.10 13.94 18.43
C SER A 41 -0.26 15.15 17.50
N ALA A 42 -1.48 15.70 17.42
CA ALA A 42 -1.79 16.88 16.62
C ALA A 42 -0.97 18.11 17.07
N GLU A 43 -0.81 18.32 18.39
CA GLU A 43 0.04 19.38 18.95
C GLU A 43 1.49 19.25 18.49
N ARG A 44 2.03 18.03 18.50
CA ARG A 44 3.40 17.78 18.05
C ARG A 44 3.59 18.04 16.57
N TRP A 45 2.64 17.63 15.73
CA TRP A 45 2.68 17.94 14.30
C TRP A 45 2.64 19.45 14.05
N ARG A 46 1.73 20.19 14.72
CA ARG A 46 1.68 21.66 14.66
C ARG A 46 2.99 22.29 15.10
N GLY A 47 3.55 21.85 16.23
CA GLY A 47 4.83 22.32 16.75
C GLY A 47 6.01 22.04 15.83
N SER A 48 5.86 21.09 14.90
CA SER A 48 6.87 20.73 13.91
C SER A 48 6.70 21.47 12.58
N GLY A 49 5.65 22.29 12.45
CA GLY A 49 5.34 23.06 11.24
C GLY A 49 4.31 22.42 10.30
N VAL A 50 3.64 21.34 10.72
CA VAL A 50 2.60 20.66 9.95
C VAL A 50 1.24 20.94 10.60
N TYR A 51 0.44 21.81 9.96
CA TYR A 51 -0.78 22.34 10.56
C TYR A 51 -2.06 21.62 10.13
N THR A 52 -2.02 20.89 9.02
CA THR A 52 -3.18 20.18 8.49
C THR A 52 -3.10 18.68 8.85
N PRO A 53 -4.25 18.06 9.20
CA PRO A 53 -4.29 16.63 9.51
C PRO A 53 -3.96 15.76 8.27
N GLY A 54 -4.34 16.20 7.07
CA GLY A 54 -4.03 15.52 5.81
C GLY A 54 -2.52 15.45 5.54
N ASP A 55 -1.80 16.57 5.72
CA ASP A 55 -0.34 16.58 5.58
C ASP A 55 0.32 15.69 6.63
N ALA A 56 -0.12 15.76 7.89
CA ALA A 56 0.40 14.91 8.96
C ALA A 56 0.16 13.43 8.69
N TYR A 57 -1.01 13.07 8.16
CA TYR A 57 -1.29 11.72 7.69
C TYR A 57 -0.33 11.30 6.58
N ALA A 58 -0.13 12.15 5.57
CA ALA A 58 0.77 11.86 4.47
C ALA A 58 2.23 11.65 4.92
N TRP A 59 2.75 12.53 5.79
CA TRP A 59 4.08 12.35 6.39
C TRP A 59 4.16 11.06 7.23
N ARG A 60 3.12 10.74 8.02
CA ARG A 60 3.03 9.49 8.78
C ARG A 60 3.09 8.26 7.87
N THR A 61 2.39 8.30 6.73
CA THR A 61 2.39 7.20 5.75
C THR A 61 3.73 7.02 5.04
N ALA A 62 4.55 8.08 4.95
CA ALA A 62 5.94 7.99 4.52
C ALA A 62 6.90 7.49 5.63
N GLY A 63 6.37 7.09 6.78
CA GLY A 63 7.15 6.62 7.93
C GLY A 63 7.80 7.74 8.75
N LEU A 64 7.35 9.00 8.60
CA LEU A 64 7.85 10.11 9.41
C LEU A 64 6.98 10.36 10.65
N SER A 65 7.61 10.96 11.65
CA SER A 65 6.97 11.43 12.87
C SER A 65 7.14 12.95 12.97
N PRO A 66 6.39 13.63 13.87
CA PRO A 66 6.61 15.04 14.14
C PRO A 66 8.08 15.36 14.47
N TYR A 67 8.78 14.44 15.13
CA TYR A 67 10.16 14.63 15.55
C TYR A 67 11.19 14.52 14.41
N THR A 68 10.81 13.91 13.28
CA THR A 68 11.72 13.62 12.17
C THR A 68 11.40 14.40 10.91
N VAL A 69 10.29 15.14 10.86
CA VAL A 69 9.83 15.86 9.65
C VAL A 69 10.55 17.18 9.40
N GLN A 70 11.06 17.85 10.45
CA GLN A 70 11.63 19.20 10.33
C GLN A 70 12.77 19.33 9.30
N PRO A 71 13.75 18.41 9.19
CA PRO A 71 14.79 18.51 8.19
C PRO A 71 14.24 18.49 6.75
N LEU A 72 13.17 17.74 6.51
CA LEU A 72 12.54 17.62 5.20
C LEU A 72 11.75 18.88 4.86
N LEU A 73 11.05 19.46 5.84
CA LEU A 73 10.39 20.77 5.67
C LEU A 73 11.40 21.88 5.36
N ARG A 74 12.56 21.89 6.04
CA ARG A 74 13.66 22.84 5.75
C ARG A 74 14.26 22.63 4.37
N ALA A 75 14.25 21.39 3.88
CA ALA A 75 14.64 21.06 2.52
C ALA A 75 13.58 21.47 1.47
N GLY A 76 12.41 21.96 1.88
CA GLY A 76 11.31 22.32 0.98
C GLY A 76 10.55 21.11 0.44
N MET A 77 10.75 19.92 1.03
CA MET A 77 10.07 18.70 0.60
C MET A 77 8.60 18.75 0.97
N THR A 78 7.78 18.20 0.08
CA THR A 78 6.36 17.92 0.33
C THR A 78 6.17 16.49 0.88
N PRO A 79 5.01 16.16 1.50
CA PRO A 79 4.72 14.78 1.88
C PRO A 79 4.83 13.81 0.70
N ARG A 80 4.42 14.25 -0.50
CA ARG A 80 4.56 13.49 -1.75
C ARG A 80 6.01 13.15 -2.05
N ASP A 81 6.92 14.11 -1.96
CA ASP A 81 8.35 13.84 -2.16
C ASP A 81 8.82 12.77 -1.16
N ALA A 82 8.47 12.91 0.12
CA ALA A 82 8.84 11.95 1.15
C ALA A 82 8.34 10.54 0.87
N VAL A 83 7.06 10.36 0.47
CA VAL A 83 6.53 9.06 0.06
C VAL A 83 7.36 8.52 -1.10
N GLN A 84 7.65 9.35 -2.11
CA GLN A 84 8.37 8.88 -3.29
C GLN A 84 9.78 8.37 -2.98
N TRP A 85 10.53 9.09 -2.14
CA TRP A 85 11.86 8.66 -1.71
C TRP A 85 11.80 7.46 -0.75
N HIS A 86 10.81 7.42 0.14
CA HIS A 86 10.62 6.32 1.09
C HIS A 86 10.29 5.00 0.39
N GLU A 87 9.40 5.02 -0.61
CA GLU A 87 9.04 3.83 -1.40
C GLU A 87 10.22 3.25 -2.19
N LEU A 88 11.15 4.12 -2.56
CA LEU A 88 12.42 3.70 -3.15
C LEU A 88 13.41 3.15 -2.12
N GLY A 89 13.13 3.30 -0.82
CA GLY A 89 13.96 2.81 0.28
C GLY A 89 15.17 3.70 0.57
N TYR A 90 15.07 5.00 0.29
CA TYR A 90 16.04 5.98 0.78
C TYR A 90 15.70 6.34 2.23
N SER A 91 16.72 6.62 3.04
CA SER A 91 16.48 7.21 4.36
C SER A 91 15.96 8.64 4.21
N HIS A 92 15.20 9.13 5.20
CA HIS A 92 14.66 10.49 5.16
C HIS A 92 15.75 11.56 5.13
N THR A 93 16.91 11.28 5.74
CA THR A 93 18.08 12.17 5.69
C THR A 93 18.70 12.23 4.29
N GLU A 94 18.93 11.06 3.67
CA GLU A 94 19.47 11.00 2.30
C GLU A 94 18.49 11.63 1.30
N ALA A 95 17.19 11.41 1.48
CA ALA A 95 16.15 12.01 0.67
C ALA A 95 16.18 13.55 0.74
N ALA A 96 16.32 14.12 1.94
CA ALA A 96 16.41 15.57 2.14
C ALA A 96 17.65 16.18 1.47
N GLU A 97 18.82 15.56 1.63
CA GLU A 97 20.07 16.00 1.01
C GLU A 97 19.99 16.00 -0.52
N ARG A 98 19.47 14.91 -1.10
CA ARG A 98 19.29 14.79 -2.56
C ARG A 98 18.26 15.77 -3.09
N HIS A 99 17.15 15.97 -2.37
CA HIS A 99 16.15 16.95 -2.75
C HIS A 99 16.70 18.38 -2.74
N LEU A 100 17.51 18.74 -1.72
CA LEU A 100 18.24 20.01 -1.67
C LEU A 100 19.22 20.17 -2.84
N ALA A 101 19.83 19.08 -3.30
CA ALA A 101 20.68 19.06 -4.50
C ALA A 101 19.88 19.16 -5.83
N GLY A 102 18.55 19.25 -5.78
CA GLY A 102 17.67 19.30 -6.95
C GLY A 102 17.46 17.95 -7.63
N GLU A 103 17.87 16.86 -6.99
CA GLU A 103 17.63 15.52 -7.52
C GLU A 103 16.16 15.12 -7.40
N ARG A 104 15.71 14.29 -8.34
CA ARG A 104 14.38 13.67 -8.31
C ARG A 104 14.50 12.19 -7.92
N PRO A 105 13.51 11.63 -7.20
CA PRO A 105 13.54 10.23 -6.79
C PRO A 105 13.62 9.32 -8.02
N ARG A 106 14.65 8.46 -8.08
CA ARG A 106 14.87 7.53 -9.21
C ARG A 106 14.72 6.07 -8.78
N PRO A 107 14.02 5.23 -9.59
CA PRO A 107 13.89 3.81 -9.33
C PRO A 107 15.22 3.13 -9.02
N ARG A 108 15.32 2.50 -7.84
CA ARG A 108 16.50 1.70 -7.46
C ARG A 108 16.62 0.46 -8.35
N ARG A 109 17.77 -0.21 -8.26
CA ARG A 109 18.05 -1.44 -9.02
C ARG A 109 17.01 -2.54 -8.79
N TRP A 110 16.47 -2.67 -7.57
CA TRP A 110 15.42 -3.65 -7.28
C TRP A 110 14.06 -3.26 -7.92
N TRP A 111 13.73 -1.96 -7.96
CA TRP A 111 12.61 -1.44 -8.75
C TRP A 111 12.82 -1.64 -10.25
N ARG A 112 14.05 -1.53 -10.78
CA ARG A 112 14.36 -1.91 -12.18
C ARG A 112 14.25 -3.40 -12.45
N ILE A 113 14.54 -4.24 -11.45
CA ILE A 113 14.37 -5.69 -11.53
C ILE A 113 12.87 -6.01 -11.59
N LEU A 114 12.06 -5.40 -10.72
CA LEU A 114 10.60 -5.43 -10.82
C LEU A 114 10.17 -4.94 -12.21
N LEU A 115 10.44 -3.68 -12.59
CA LEU A 115 10.00 -3.02 -13.83
C LEU A 115 10.60 -3.57 -15.14
N GLY A 116 11.50 -4.54 -15.09
CA GLY A 116 12.31 -4.95 -16.25
C GLY A 116 12.51 -6.45 -16.38
N HIS A 117 11.64 -7.27 -15.79
CA HIS A 117 11.97 -8.68 -15.60
C HIS A 117 12.04 -9.50 -16.90
N ARG A 118 13.24 -9.99 -17.21
CA ARG A 118 13.43 -11.34 -17.75
C ARG A 118 14.29 -12.11 -16.74
N PRO A 119 13.75 -13.10 -16.01
CA PRO A 119 14.53 -13.86 -15.05
C PRO A 119 15.59 -14.70 -15.77
N ARG A 120 16.75 -14.85 -15.11
CA ARG A 120 17.85 -15.68 -15.58
C ARG A 120 17.58 -17.12 -15.14
N LYS A 121 17.45 -18.04 -16.09
CA LYS A 121 17.22 -19.47 -15.85
C LYS A 121 18.39 -20.05 -15.06
N SER A 122 18.12 -20.61 -13.88
CA SER A 122 18.99 -21.61 -13.27
C SER A 122 18.44 -22.99 -13.64
N ASP A 123 19.28 -23.98 -13.93
CA ASP A 123 18.80 -25.31 -14.33
C ASP A 123 18.46 -26.22 -13.13
N THR A 124 19.12 -26.04 -11.99
CA THR A 124 18.90 -26.88 -10.80
C THR A 124 17.86 -26.27 -9.86
N LEU A 125 16.92 -27.10 -9.40
CA LEU A 125 15.94 -26.73 -8.38
C LEU A 125 16.43 -27.15 -6.99
N THR A 126 16.26 -26.27 -6.01
CA THR A 126 16.43 -26.62 -4.60
C THR A 126 15.29 -27.52 -4.11
N GLY A 127 15.41 -28.09 -2.91
CA GLY A 127 14.36 -28.91 -2.30
C GLY A 127 13.04 -28.15 -2.13
N GLU A 128 13.11 -26.88 -1.72
CA GLU A 128 11.96 -25.97 -1.61
C GLU A 128 11.32 -25.70 -2.98
N GLN A 129 12.13 -25.31 -3.98
CA GLN A 129 11.62 -25.07 -5.33
C GLN A 129 10.97 -26.34 -5.94
N SER A 130 11.50 -27.52 -5.62
CA SER A 130 10.94 -28.80 -6.04
C SER A 130 9.61 -29.12 -5.37
N ALA A 131 9.42 -28.73 -4.11
CA ALA A 131 8.13 -28.86 -3.42
C ALA A 131 7.07 -27.94 -4.05
N THR A 132 7.44 -26.69 -4.32
CA THR A 132 6.58 -25.70 -4.98
C THR A 132 6.25 -26.08 -6.41
N MET A 133 7.22 -26.60 -7.17
CA MET A 133 6.97 -27.18 -8.50
C MET A 133 5.92 -28.29 -8.44
N ARG A 134 6.06 -29.24 -7.50
CA ARG A 134 5.10 -30.33 -7.33
C ARG A 134 3.71 -29.83 -6.96
N ALA A 135 3.60 -28.78 -6.15
CA ALA A 135 2.31 -28.18 -5.82
C ALA A 135 1.63 -27.56 -7.05
N LEU A 136 2.38 -26.78 -7.84
CA LEU A 136 1.90 -26.16 -9.08
C LEU A 136 1.38 -27.21 -10.06
N LEU A 137 2.16 -28.27 -10.33
CA LEU A 137 1.75 -29.34 -11.24
C LEU A 137 0.49 -30.08 -10.74
N ARG A 138 0.40 -30.39 -9.43
CA ARG A 138 -0.79 -31.04 -8.85
C ARG A 138 -2.04 -30.17 -8.94
N SER A 139 -1.89 -28.85 -8.95
CA SER A 139 -3.00 -27.92 -9.17
C SER A 139 -3.37 -27.71 -10.65
N GLY A 140 -2.73 -28.44 -11.58
CA GLY A 140 -2.99 -28.35 -13.02
C GLY A 140 -2.26 -27.21 -13.73
N VAL A 141 -1.32 -26.53 -13.06
CA VAL A 141 -0.49 -25.49 -13.71
C VAL A 141 0.50 -26.17 -14.65
N PRO A 142 0.62 -25.74 -15.92
CA PRO A 142 1.59 -26.30 -16.87
C PRO A 142 3.03 -26.18 -16.37
N VAL A 143 3.89 -27.15 -16.72
CA VAL A 143 5.31 -27.19 -16.31
C VAL A 143 6.06 -25.90 -16.68
N ALA A 144 5.81 -25.36 -17.88
CA ALA A 144 6.45 -24.13 -18.35
C ALA A 144 6.06 -22.92 -17.47
N THR A 145 4.76 -22.77 -17.16
CA THR A 145 4.25 -21.73 -16.25
C THR A 145 4.78 -21.92 -14.85
N GLY A 146 4.78 -23.16 -14.33
CA GLY A 146 5.32 -23.46 -13.01
C GLY A 146 6.80 -23.12 -12.90
N ARG A 147 7.60 -23.38 -13.95
CA ARG A 147 9.01 -22.97 -13.99
C ARG A 147 9.17 -21.46 -14.03
N ALA A 148 8.34 -20.76 -14.79
CA ALA A 148 8.38 -19.30 -14.87
C ALA A 148 8.07 -18.64 -13.50
N TYR A 149 7.14 -19.21 -12.71
CA TYR A 149 6.92 -18.78 -11.32
C TYR A 149 8.13 -19.01 -10.42
N LEU A 150 8.80 -20.17 -10.51
CA LEU A 150 10.03 -20.41 -9.74
C LEU A 150 11.17 -19.47 -10.15
N ASP A 151 11.31 -19.20 -11.45
CA ASP A 151 12.31 -18.29 -12.01
C ASP A 151 12.02 -16.83 -11.58
N ALA A 152 10.75 -16.47 -11.42
CA ALA A 152 10.30 -15.20 -10.84
C ALA A 152 10.46 -15.14 -9.30
N GLY A 153 11.03 -16.17 -8.66
CA GLY A 153 11.36 -16.15 -7.25
C GLY A 153 10.23 -16.60 -6.32
N TRP A 154 9.14 -17.15 -6.85
CA TRP A 154 8.09 -17.74 -6.01
C TRP A 154 8.64 -18.99 -5.31
N ARG A 155 8.52 -19.02 -3.98
CA ARG A 155 9.03 -20.10 -3.13
C ARG A 155 7.95 -20.73 -2.28
N ASP A 156 7.00 -19.94 -1.78
CA ASP A 156 5.84 -20.46 -1.07
C ASP A 156 4.87 -21.18 -2.02
N ALA A 157 4.59 -22.45 -1.75
CA ALA A 157 3.78 -23.30 -2.62
C ALA A 157 2.31 -22.86 -2.68
N ALA A 158 1.72 -22.46 -1.57
CA ALA A 158 0.31 -22.10 -1.50
C ALA A 158 0.04 -20.80 -2.25
N THR A 159 0.91 -19.82 -2.06
CA THR A 159 0.84 -18.51 -2.71
C THR A 159 1.19 -18.64 -4.19
N ALA A 160 2.21 -19.41 -4.57
CA ALA A 160 2.51 -19.64 -5.98
C ALA A 160 1.33 -20.28 -6.73
N VAL A 161 0.64 -21.26 -6.12
CA VAL A 161 -0.53 -21.91 -6.72
C VAL A 161 -1.70 -20.94 -6.85
N SER A 162 -2.01 -20.16 -5.81
CA SER A 162 -3.14 -19.21 -5.87
C SER A 162 -2.96 -18.16 -6.96
N TRP A 163 -1.74 -17.68 -7.15
CA TRP A 163 -1.41 -16.73 -8.21
C TRP A 163 -1.26 -17.37 -9.58
N ALA A 164 -0.74 -18.59 -9.71
CA ALA A 164 -0.62 -19.24 -11.02
C ALA A 164 -1.98 -19.58 -11.64
N ARG A 165 -3.00 -19.83 -10.81
CA ARG A 165 -4.36 -20.16 -11.27
C ARG A 165 -5.10 -18.98 -11.90
N THR A 166 -4.64 -17.76 -11.70
CA THR A 166 -5.23 -16.56 -12.33
C THR A 166 -4.78 -16.39 -13.78
N GLY A 167 -3.76 -17.14 -14.23
CA GLY A 167 -3.19 -17.00 -15.57
C GLY A 167 -2.32 -15.74 -15.77
N LEU A 168 -2.07 -14.98 -14.70
CA LEU A 168 -1.19 -13.81 -14.72
C LEU A 168 0.24 -14.19 -15.09
N ASP A 169 0.93 -13.27 -15.78
CA ASP A 169 2.38 -13.37 -15.95
C ASP A 169 3.06 -13.42 -14.56
N PRO A 170 4.05 -14.30 -14.34
CA PRO A 170 4.66 -14.46 -13.01
C PRO A 170 5.33 -13.21 -12.45
N ALA A 171 5.85 -12.32 -13.30
CA ALA A 171 6.45 -11.06 -12.87
C ALA A 171 5.37 -10.05 -12.48
N GLN A 172 4.31 -9.94 -13.28
CA GLN A 172 3.12 -9.16 -12.94
C GLN A 172 2.46 -9.64 -11.65
N ALA A 173 2.32 -10.96 -11.46
CA ALA A 173 1.81 -11.55 -10.23
C ALA A 173 2.68 -11.17 -9.01
N ALA A 174 4.01 -11.22 -9.16
CA ALA A 174 4.93 -10.89 -8.07
C ALA A 174 4.79 -9.41 -7.66
N VAL A 175 4.60 -8.53 -8.64
CA VAL A 175 4.33 -7.10 -8.42
C VAL A 175 3.04 -6.92 -7.64
N CYS A 176 1.91 -7.42 -8.15
CA CYS A 176 0.61 -7.30 -7.50
C CYS A 176 0.64 -7.85 -6.05
N HIS A 177 1.29 -8.99 -5.85
CA HIS A 177 1.49 -9.57 -4.52
C HIS A 177 2.31 -8.65 -3.59
N SER A 178 3.42 -8.07 -4.08
CA SER A 178 4.28 -7.18 -3.28
C SER A 178 3.62 -5.87 -2.84
N ILE A 179 2.55 -5.47 -3.53
CA ILE A 179 1.75 -4.26 -3.25
C ILE A 179 0.62 -4.60 -2.27
N GLY A 180 0.18 -5.86 -2.23
CA GLY A 180 -0.93 -6.32 -1.37
C GLY A 180 -2.26 -6.51 -2.10
N PHE A 181 -2.25 -6.69 -3.42
CA PHE A 181 -3.42 -7.20 -4.13
C PHE A 181 -3.63 -8.68 -3.81
N THR A 182 -4.89 -9.11 -3.81
CA THR A 182 -5.27 -10.51 -3.82
C THR A 182 -5.20 -11.08 -5.25
N PRO A 183 -5.10 -12.41 -5.42
CA PRO A 183 -5.08 -13.02 -6.74
C PRO A 183 -6.28 -12.64 -7.61
N SER A 184 -7.48 -12.56 -7.01
CA SER A 184 -8.72 -12.20 -7.70
C SER A 184 -8.77 -10.74 -8.13
N GLU A 185 -8.28 -9.81 -7.31
CA GLU A 185 -8.21 -8.39 -7.70
C GLU A 185 -7.19 -8.20 -8.84
N ALA A 186 -6.06 -8.89 -8.76
CA ALA A 186 -5.04 -8.82 -9.78
C ALA A 186 -5.49 -9.42 -11.12
N SER A 187 -6.30 -10.49 -11.10
CA SER A 187 -6.89 -11.03 -12.34
C SER A 187 -7.85 -10.03 -12.98
N THR A 188 -8.72 -9.40 -12.19
CA THR A 188 -9.66 -8.37 -12.69
C THR A 188 -8.92 -7.18 -13.30
N LEU A 189 -7.81 -6.76 -12.69
CA LEU A 189 -6.97 -5.68 -13.24
C LEU A 189 -6.34 -6.07 -14.58
N ALA A 190 -5.86 -7.30 -14.71
CA ALA A 190 -5.29 -7.79 -15.96
C ALA A 190 -6.35 -7.94 -17.06
N GLU A 191 -7.55 -8.40 -16.73
CA GLU A 191 -8.69 -8.46 -17.66
C GLU A 191 -9.09 -7.06 -18.15
N ALA A 192 -9.02 -6.05 -17.29
CA ALA A 192 -9.22 -4.64 -17.65
C ALA A 192 -8.06 -4.04 -18.47
N GLY A 193 -7.02 -4.81 -18.76
CA GLY A 193 -5.87 -4.38 -19.56
C GLY A 193 -4.89 -3.47 -18.81
N HIS A 194 -4.96 -3.41 -17.48
CA HIS A 194 -4.03 -2.63 -16.68
C HIS A 194 -2.70 -3.37 -16.50
N ASP A 195 -1.62 -2.75 -16.97
CA ASP A 195 -0.27 -3.14 -16.62
C ASP A 195 0.01 -2.69 -15.17
N GLY A 196 0.39 -3.64 -14.30
CA GLY A 196 0.60 -3.39 -12.88
C GLY A 196 1.79 -2.49 -12.62
N PHE A 197 2.78 -2.49 -13.51
CA PHE A 197 3.92 -1.60 -13.44
C PHE A 197 3.56 -0.15 -13.76
N GLU A 198 2.77 0.04 -14.81
CA GLU A 198 2.33 1.37 -15.23
C GLU A 198 1.32 1.93 -14.23
N LEU A 199 0.42 1.08 -13.71
CA LEU A 199 -0.45 1.41 -12.59
C LEU A 199 0.39 1.91 -11.42
N LEU A 200 1.34 1.10 -10.93
CA LEU A 200 2.24 1.49 -9.84
C LEU A 200 2.93 2.83 -10.08
N ARG A 201 3.46 3.05 -11.28
CA ARG A 201 4.14 4.29 -11.65
C ARG A 201 3.20 5.49 -11.50
N GLN A 202 1.96 5.39 -11.96
CA GLN A 202 0.96 6.45 -11.84
C GLN A 202 0.57 6.74 -10.39
N TRP A 203 0.38 5.71 -9.57
CA TRP A 203 0.06 5.86 -8.15
C TRP A 203 1.23 6.44 -7.35
N TRP A 204 2.45 6.02 -7.67
CA TRP A 204 3.68 6.58 -7.09
C TRP A 204 3.91 8.03 -7.52
N ASP A 205 3.66 8.36 -8.79
CA ASP A 205 3.67 9.73 -9.27
C ASP A 205 2.64 10.55 -8.49
N ALA A 206 1.45 10.03 -8.18
CA ALA A 206 0.47 10.71 -7.36
C ALA A 206 0.87 10.87 -5.87
N GLY A 207 1.96 10.25 -5.42
CA GLY A 207 2.43 10.30 -4.03
C GLY A 207 1.67 9.36 -3.10
N ILE A 208 1.00 8.33 -3.65
CA ILE A 208 0.26 7.34 -2.87
C ILE A 208 1.22 6.21 -2.50
N PRO A 209 1.34 5.85 -1.20
CA PRO A 209 2.15 4.71 -0.76
C PRO A 209 1.68 3.41 -1.41
N ARG A 210 2.61 2.53 -1.78
CA ARG A 210 2.26 1.31 -2.55
C ARG A 210 1.31 0.40 -1.77
N THR A 211 1.42 0.38 -0.45
CA THR A 211 0.57 -0.45 0.43
C THR A 211 -0.90 -0.04 0.41
N GLU A 212 -1.19 1.22 0.06
CA GLU A 212 -2.57 1.72 0.00
C GLU A 212 -3.21 1.54 -1.38
N VAL A 213 -2.39 1.42 -2.43
CA VAL A 213 -2.85 1.32 -3.82
C VAL A 213 -3.96 0.29 -3.99
N PRO A 214 -3.88 -0.93 -3.41
CA PRO A 214 -4.93 -1.91 -3.59
C PRO A 214 -6.27 -1.48 -2.99
N ALA A 215 -6.28 -0.77 -1.86
CA ALA A 215 -7.50 -0.26 -1.24
C ALA A 215 -8.19 0.76 -2.16
N TRP A 216 -7.42 1.72 -2.68
CA TRP A 216 -7.94 2.77 -3.55
C TRP A 216 -8.40 2.23 -4.92
N VAL A 217 -7.59 1.37 -5.53
CA VAL A 217 -7.89 0.78 -6.85
C VAL A 217 -9.16 -0.05 -6.78
N VAL A 218 -9.31 -0.92 -5.77
CA VAL A 218 -10.49 -1.78 -5.63
C VAL A 218 -11.73 -0.96 -5.27
N ALA A 219 -11.57 0.13 -4.53
CA ALA A 219 -12.65 1.10 -4.28
C ALA A 219 -13.00 1.97 -5.51
N GLY A 220 -12.33 1.77 -6.65
CA GLY A 220 -12.63 2.43 -7.92
C GLY A 220 -12.04 3.83 -8.09
N PHE A 221 -11.05 4.21 -7.28
CA PHE A 221 -10.40 5.52 -7.38
C PHE A 221 -9.33 5.54 -8.46
N THR A 222 -9.17 6.70 -9.11
CA THR A 222 -7.99 7.03 -9.91
C THR A 222 -6.87 7.58 -9.01
N PRO A 223 -5.60 7.58 -9.45
CA PRO A 223 -4.51 8.18 -8.68
C PRO A 223 -4.77 9.64 -8.27
N ASP A 224 -5.30 10.46 -9.18
CA ASP A 224 -5.68 11.84 -8.89
C ASP A 224 -6.85 11.94 -7.92
N GLY A 225 -7.85 11.08 -8.07
CA GLY A 225 -9.00 11.01 -7.18
C GLY A 225 -8.61 10.61 -5.76
N ALA A 226 -7.73 9.62 -5.61
CA ALA A 226 -7.20 9.19 -4.31
C ALA A 226 -6.34 10.27 -3.66
N ARG A 227 -5.51 10.98 -4.44
CA ARG A 227 -4.77 12.14 -3.91
C ARG A 227 -5.75 13.19 -3.36
N HIS A 228 -6.75 13.58 -4.16
CA HIS A 228 -7.72 14.58 -3.73
C HIS A 228 -8.52 14.11 -2.50
N ALA A 229 -8.88 12.82 -2.45
CA ALA A 229 -9.54 12.23 -1.29
C ALA A 229 -8.64 12.29 -0.04
N ARG A 230 -7.34 12.02 -0.16
CA ARG A 230 -6.37 12.17 0.93
C ARG A 230 -6.20 13.61 1.39
N ASP A 231 -6.13 14.56 0.45
CA ASP A 231 -6.07 15.99 0.76
C ASP A 231 -7.34 16.46 1.51
N ALA A 232 -8.48 15.83 1.20
CA ALA A 232 -9.76 16.04 1.89
C ALA A 232 -9.89 15.25 3.21
N GLY A 233 -8.88 14.48 3.62
CA GLY A 233 -8.87 13.72 4.87
C GLY A 233 -9.48 12.31 4.80
N THR A 234 -9.80 11.81 3.60
CA THR A 234 -10.21 10.40 3.42
C THR A 234 -8.97 9.52 3.46
N THR A 235 -8.91 8.64 4.45
CA THR A 235 -7.77 7.73 4.65
C THR A 235 -7.92 6.45 3.81
N ALA A 236 -6.81 5.74 3.60
CA ALA A 236 -6.83 4.43 2.93
C ALA A 236 -7.61 3.37 3.72
N GLU A 237 -7.82 3.57 5.02
CA GLU A 237 -8.65 2.69 5.86
C GLU A 237 -10.12 2.77 5.44
N HIS A 238 -10.64 3.96 5.12
CA HIS A 238 -11.98 4.11 4.56
C HIS A 238 -12.12 3.40 3.20
N ALA A 239 -11.11 3.51 2.34
CA ALA A 239 -11.06 2.76 1.08
C ALA A 239 -10.94 1.23 1.33
N ALA A 240 -10.21 0.82 2.37
CA ALA A 240 -10.08 -0.58 2.75
C ALA A 240 -11.42 -1.17 3.25
N VAL A 241 -12.25 -0.38 3.95
CA VAL A 241 -13.61 -0.75 4.32
C VAL A 241 -14.46 -0.99 3.07
N LEU A 242 -14.42 -0.09 2.09
CA LEU A 242 -15.13 -0.29 0.81
C LEU A 242 -14.63 -1.54 0.07
N ARG A 243 -13.31 -1.77 0.06
CA ARG A 243 -12.70 -2.98 -0.49
C ARG A 243 -13.18 -4.26 0.21
N ALA A 244 -13.31 -4.23 1.54
CA ALA A 244 -13.84 -5.35 2.31
C ALA A 244 -15.32 -5.63 1.99
N LEU A 245 -16.12 -4.58 1.76
CA LEU A 245 -17.52 -4.71 1.37
C LEU A 245 -17.67 -5.25 -0.07
N SER A 246 -16.80 -4.83 -1.00
CA SER A 246 -16.80 -5.38 -2.36
C SER A 246 -16.39 -6.86 -2.41
N GLY A 247 -15.51 -7.30 -1.50
CA GLY A 247 -15.11 -8.70 -1.38
C GLY A 247 -16.17 -9.63 -0.78
N GLN A 248 -17.15 -9.08 -0.04
CA GLN A 248 -18.24 -9.85 0.57
C GLN A 248 -19.46 -10.02 -0.35
N SER A 249 -19.55 -9.27 -1.45
CA SER A 249 -20.58 -9.45 -2.47
C SER A 249 -20.23 -10.63 -3.39
N THR A 250 -20.41 -11.86 -2.91
CA THR A 250 -20.48 -13.04 -3.77
C THR A 250 -21.76 -12.99 -4.64
N PRO A 251 -21.72 -13.43 -5.90
CA PRO A 251 -22.91 -13.42 -6.76
C PRO A 251 -23.91 -14.43 -6.21
N LYS A 252 -25.15 -13.96 -6.00
CA LYS A 252 -26.32 -14.81 -5.72
C LYS A 252 -26.40 -15.90 -6.80
N PRO A 253 -26.44 -17.20 -6.46
CA PRO A 253 -26.62 -18.24 -7.46
C PRO A 253 -27.94 -18.01 -8.21
N PRO A 254 -28.02 -18.34 -9.51
CA PRO A 254 -29.25 -18.11 -10.28
C PRO A 254 -30.39 -18.86 -9.62
N GLU A 255 -31.48 -18.16 -9.31
CA GLU A 255 -32.73 -18.79 -8.92
C GLU A 255 -33.19 -19.68 -10.07
N GLU A 256 -33.12 -20.99 -9.85
CA GLU A 256 -33.80 -21.97 -10.68
C GLU A 256 -35.30 -21.65 -10.62
N ARG A 257 -35.81 -21.06 -11.71
CA ARG A 257 -37.24 -21.00 -11.98
C ARG A 257 -37.72 -22.42 -12.24
N ASN A 258 -38.45 -22.98 -11.28
CA ASN A 258 -39.45 -24.03 -11.51
C ASN A 258 -40.79 -23.35 -11.81
#